data_AF-F6I6D2-F1
#
_entry.id   AF-F6I6D2-F1
#
_cell.length_a   1.000
_cell.length_b   1.000
_cell.length_c   1.000
_cell.angle_alpha   90.00
_cell.angle_beta   90.00
_cell.angle_gamma   90.00
#
_symmetry.space_group_name_H-M   'P 1'
#
loop_
_entity.id
_entity.type
_entity.pdbx_description
1 polymer ?
#
loop_
_entity_poly.entity_id
_entity_poly.type
_entity_poly.pdbx_seq_one_letter_code
_entity_poly.pdbx_strand_id
1 'polypeptide(L)'
;MARLFHEPDCDLYVIGMIGTKTRIDPDVFKANLVHSLLKHPRFSSLHVMEEEKGGETKWVPTKVDLENHVIVPDMCSDMETSSDKYVEDYICNLTKTTLDFSKPLWDLHLLNVKTSDAEAVAVFRIHHSLGDGTSLMSLLLACTRRASDPMALPSVPMMKKSKSSAGSGRWWKAFRQYSP
;
A
#
# COMPACT_ATOMS: atom_id res chain seq x y z
N MET A 1 -4.73 1.17 25.86
CA MET A 1 -4.39 1.37 24.43
C MET A 1 -4.98 0.30 23.50
N ALA A 2 -5.10 -0.97 23.89
CA ALA A 2 -5.70 -2.01 23.03
C ALA A 2 -7.22 -1.87 22.78
N ARG A 3 -7.96 -1.17 23.65
CA ARG A 3 -9.42 -1.00 23.53
C ARG A 3 -9.86 0.17 22.63
N LEU A 4 -8.97 1.10 22.30
CA LEU A 4 -9.31 2.24 21.43
C LEU A 4 -9.46 1.82 19.95
N PHE A 5 -8.89 0.67 19.59
CA PHE A 5 -8.99 0.09 18.23
C PHE A 5 -10.20 -0.85 18.06
N HIS A 6 -11.06 -0.94 19.07
CA HIS A 6 -12.34 -1.66 19.02
C HIS A 6 -13.52 -0.69 18.88
N GLU A 7 -13.27 0.62 18.78
CA GLU A 7 -14.29 1.59 18.41
C GLU A 7 -14.72 1.28 16.96
N PRO A 8 -16.02 1.10 16.67
CA PRO A 8 -16.53 0.75 15.33
C PRO A 8 -16.15 1.73 14.20
N ASP A 9 -15.60 2.89 14.53
CA ASP A 9 -15.35 4.00 13.62
C ASP A 9 -13.86 4.40 13.46
N CYS A 10 -12.91 3.60 13.95
CA CYS A 10 -11.48 3.91 13.80
C CYS A 10 -10.84 3.21 12.59
N ASP A 11 -11.18 3.71 11.41
CA ASP A 11 -10.64 3.29 10.12
C ASP A 11 -9.19 3.76 9.94
N LEU A 12 -8.25 2.99 10.47
CA LEU A 12 -6.82 3.25 10.35
C LEU A 12 -6.21 2.43 9.21
N TYR A 13 -5.61 3.13 8.26
CA TYR A 13 -5.00 2.52 7.07
C TYR A 13 -3.48 2.73 7.05
N VAL A 14 -2.75 1.68 6.67
CA VAL A 14 -1.37 1.79 6.21
C VAL A 14 -1.41 1.93 4.69
N ILE A 15 -0.92 3.06 4.18
CA ILE A 15 -0.78 3.31 2.75
C ILE A 15 0.69 3.35 2.40
N GLY A 16 1.07 2.66 1.33
CA GLY A 16 2.39 2.81 0.73
C GLY A 16 2.34 2.72 -0.79
N MET A 17 3.46 3.07 -1.41
CA MET A 17 3.59 3.10 -2.86
C MET A 17 4.91 2.52 -3.32
N ILE A 18 4.93 1.93 -4.52
CA ILE A 18 6.11 1.41 -5.21
C ILE A 18 6.14 2.00 -6.60
N GLY A 19 7.23 2.69 -6.92
CA GLY A 19 7.57 3.08 -8.28
C GLY A 19 8.19 1.91 -9.06
N THR A 20 7.81 1.77 -10.32
CA THR A 20 8.31 0.76 -11.24
C THR A 20 8.97 1.41 -12.45
N LYS A 21 9.97 0.74 -13.04
CA LYS A 21 10.71 1.24 -14.21
C LYS A 21 10.02 0.95 -15.55
N THR A 22 8.87 0.27 -15.51
CA THR A 22 8.07 -0.11 -16.67
C THR A 22 6.61 0.07 -16.31
N ARG A 23 5.73 0.18 -17.29
CA ARG A 23 4.29 0.10 -17.03
C ARG A 23 3.93 -1.24 -16.39
N ILE A 24 2.89 -1.24 -15.57
CA ILE A 24 2.38 -2.42 -14.88
C ILE A 24 1.25 -3.01 -15.72
N ASP A 25 1.41 -4.26 -16.13
CA ASP A 25 0.33 -5.06 -16.73
C ASP A 25 -0.58 -5.58 -15.60
N PRO A 26 -1.87 -5.19 -15.55
CA PRO A 26 -2.78 -5.59 -14.48
C PRO A 26 -3.00 -7.11 -14.39
N ASP A 27 -3.05 -7.81 -15.51
CA ASP A 27 -3.33 -9.24 -15.56
C ASP A 27 -2.13 -10.04 -15.05
N VAL A 28 -0.93 -9.66 -15.48
CA VAL A 28 0.33 -10.22 -14.96
C VAL A 28 0.48 -9.91 -13.48
N PHE A 29 0.13 -8.70 -13.04
CA PHE A 29 0.20 -8.31 -11.63
C PHE A 29 -0.75 -9.16 -10.78
N LYS A 30 -2.02 -9.29 -11.20
CA LYS A 30 -3.03 -10.14 -10.54
C LYS A 30 -2.57 -11.60 -10.46
N ALA A 31 -2.05 -12.17 -11.55
CA ALA A 31 -1.55 -13.54 -11.57
C ALA A 31 -0.43 -13.77 -10.53
N ASN A 32 0.47 -12.79 -10.35
CA ASN A 32 1.54 -12.87 -9.36
C ASN A 32 1.06 -12.77 -7.91
N LEU A 33 -0.03 -12.06 -7.63
CA LEU A 33 -0.60 -11.95 -6.27
C LEU A 33 -1.06 -13.32 -5.74
N VAL A 34 -1.59 -14.18 -6.61
CA VAL A 34 -2.01 -15.55 -6.26
C VAL A 34 -0.85 -16.37 -5.69
N HIS A 35 0.37 -16.14 -6.19
CA HIS A 35 1.55 -16.88 -5.79
C HIS A 35 2.37 -16.20 -4.68
N SER A 36 1.98 -15.00 -4.24
CA SER A 36 2.67 -14.17 -3.25
C SER A 36 1.74 -13.73 -2.12
N LEU A 37 1.10 -12.56 -2.24
CA LEU A 37 0.27 -11.95 -1.21
C LEU A 37 -0.84 -12.89 -0.71
N LEU A 38 -1.54 -13.56 -1.62
CA LEU A 38 -2.71 -14.39 -1.28
C LEU A 38 -2.34 -15.69 -0.54
N LYS A 39 -1.06 -16.08 -0.51
CA LYS A 39 -0.59 -17.20 0.34
C LYS A 39 -0.61 -16.86 1.82
N HIS A 40 -0.69 -15.57 2.18
CA HIS A 40 -0.76 -15.15 3.58
C HIS A 40 -2.23 -15.16 4.05
N PRO A 41 -2.58 -15.97 5.06
CA PRO A 41 -3.98 -16.15 5.50
C PRO A 41 -4.70 -14.85 5.82
N ARG A 42 -4.00 -13.85 6.37
CA ARG A 42 -4.60 -12.54 6.69
C ARG A 42 -5.11 -11.80 5.46
N PHE A 43 -4.44 -11.93 4.31
CA PHE A 43 -4.83 -11.27 3.06
C PHE A 43 -5.89 -12.04 2.28
N SER A 44 -6.18 -13.27 2.70
CA SER A 44 -7.19 -14.16 2.16
C SER A 44 -8.26 -14.52 3.20
N SER A 45 -8.52 -13.63 4.16
CA SER A 45 -9.57 -13.80 5.17
C SER A 45 -10.46 -12.57 5.27
N LEU A 46 -11.75 -12.80 5.52
CA LEU A 46 -12.73 -11.78 5.88
C LEU A 46 -12.64 -11.46 7.36
N HIS A 47 -12.88 -10.19 7.69
CA HIS A 47 -13.06 -9.74 9.06
C HIS A 47 -14.55 -9.71 9.40
N VAL A 48 -15.03 -10.73 10.12
CA VAL A 48 -16.45 -10.89 10.47
C VAL A 48 -16.66 -10.55 11.94
N MET A 49 -17.68 -9.74 12.22
CA MET A 49 -18.12 -9.45 13.59
C MET A 49 -19.26 -10.40 13.96
N GLU A 50 -19.09 -11.21 15.01
CA GLU A 50 -20.16 -12.08 15.51
C GLU A 50 -21.08 -11.29 16.46
N GLU A 51 -22.24 -10.87 15.97
CA GLU A 51 -23.23 -10.10 16.74
C GLU A 51 -23.74 -10.87 17.97
N GLU A 52 -23.89 -12.20 17.86
CA GLU A 52 -24.43 -13.06 18.92
C GLU A 52 -23.48 -13.28 20.11
N LYS A 53 -22.17 -12.98 19.97
CA LYS A 53 -21.16 -13.17 21.03
C LYS A 53 -20.54 -11.86 21.51
N GLY A 54 -21.35 -10.81 21.61
CA GLY A 54 -20.91 -9.55 22.20
C GLY A 54 -19.84 -8.82 21.38
N GLY A 55 -19.82 -9.02 20.05
CA GLY A 55 -18.94 -8.28 19.13
C GLY A 55 -17.54 -8.85 18.95
N GLU A 56 -17.32 -10.14 19.24
CA GLU A 56 -16.03 -10.79 18.93
C GLU A 56 -15.76 -10.78 17.42
N THR A 57 -14.55 -10.38 17.05
CA THR A 57 -14.10 -10.33 15.65
C THR A 57 -13.36 -11.61 15.28
N LYS A 58 -13.73 -12.19 14.14
CA LYS A 58 -13.16 -13.44 13.64
C LYS A 58 -12.65 -13.28 12.21
N TRP A 59 -11.49 -13.88 11.94
CA TRP A 59 -10.96 -14.01 10.60
C TRP A 59 -11.43 -15.31 9.96
N VAL A 60 -12.15 -15.21 8.85
CA VAL A 60 -12.69 -16.37 8.12
C VAL A 60 -12.01 -16.46 6.76
N PRO A 61 -11.25 -17.55 6.47
CA PRO A 61 -10.65 -17.74 5.16
C PRO A 61 -11.68 -17.64 4.03
N THR A 62 -11.32 -16.93 2.96
CA THR A 62 -12.19 -16.69 1.82
C THR A 62 -11.43 -16.74 0.50
N LYS A 63 -12.16 -16.94 -0.59
CA LYS A 63 -11.62 -16.77 -1.94
C LYS A 63 -11.61 -15.27 -2.26
N VAL A 64 -10.42 -14.72 -2.50
CA VAL A 64 -10.27 -13.32 -2.90
C VAL A 64 -10.66 -13.14 -4.37
N ASP A 65 -11.55 -12.20 -4.63
CA ASP A 65 -11.81 -11.70 -5.98
C ASP A 65 -10.88 -10.52 -6.28
N LEU A 66 -9.87 -10.77 -7.12
CA LEU A 66 -8.85 -9.79 -7.47
C LEU A 66 -9.40 -8.61 -8.28
N GLU A 67 -10.53 -8.75 -8.97
CA GLU A 67 -11.16 -7.63 -9.69
C GLU A 67 -11.66 -6.54 -8.73
N ASN A 68 -12.07 -6.94 -7.53
CA ASN A 68 -12.54 -6.02 -6.49
C ASN A 68 -11.41 -5.42 -5.63
N HIS A 69 -10.17 -5.90 -5.80
CA HIS A 69 -9.01 -5.48 -5.00
C HIS A 69 -7.94 -4.80 -5.82
N VAL A 70 -7.81 -5.10 -7.12
CA VAL A 70 -6.83 -4.47 -8.02
C VAL A 70 -7.55 -3.48 -8.91
N ILE A 71 -7.44 -2.21 -8.56
CA ILE A 71 -8.10 -1.08 -9.21
C ILE A 71 -7.12 -0.44 -10.18
N VAL A 72 -7.55 -0.29 -11.44
CA VAL A 72 -6.78 0.39 -12.48
C VAL A 72 -7.58 1.62 -12.90
N PRO A 73 -7.26 2.80 -12.36
CA PRO A 73 -7.99 4.02 -12.70
C PRO A 73 -7.82 4.35 -14.19
N ASP A 74 -8.92 4.75 -14.82
CA ASP A 74 -8.85 5.31 -16.16
C ASP A 74 -8.10 6.65 -16.09
N MET A 75 -7.04 6.76 -16.87
CA MET A 75 -6.25 7.98 -16.95
C MET A 75 -6.85 8.81 -18.08
N CYS A 76 -7.77 9.73 -17.73
CA CYS A 76 -8.14 10.79 -18.68
C CYS A 76 -6.87 11.52 -19.12
N SER A 77 -6.69 11.64 -20.44
CA SER A 77 -5.54 12.29 -21.08
C SER A 77 -5.38 13.77 -20.74
N ASP A 78 -6.41 14.37 -20.14
CA ASP A 78 -6.55 15.81 -19.96
C ASP A 78 -6.14 16.25 -18.55
N MET A 79 -5.05 15.67 -18.05
CA MET A 79 -4.50 16.06 -16.75
C MET A 79 -3.83 17.43 -16.90
N GLU A 80 -4.54 18.50 -16.52
CA GLU A 80 -3.99 19.85 -16.38
C GLU A 80 -2.91 19.92 -15.26
N THR A 81 -2.82 18.87 -14.44
CA THR A 81 -1.94 18.74 -13.28
C THR A 81 -0.76 17.80 -13.56
N SER A 82 0.40 18.06 -12.95
CA SER A 82 1.58 17.19 -13.09
C SER A 82 1.32 15.77 -12.59
N SER A 83 1.99 14.79 -13.20
CA SER A 83 1.84 13.38 -12.86
C SER A 83 2.17 13.06 -11.39
N ASP A 84 3.21 13.69 -10.82
CA ASP A 84 3.54 13.54 -9.39
C ASP A 84 2.39 14.03 -8.50
N LYS A 85 1.84 15.22 -8.79
CA LYS A 85 0.72 15.77 -8.02
C LYS A 85 -0.56 14.96 -8.20
N TYR A 86 -0.81 14.39 -9.38
CA TYR A 86 -1.90 13.45 -9.57
C TYR A 86 -1.80 12.24 -8.62
N VAL A 87 -0.62 11.65 -8.48
CA VAL A 87 -0.40 10.52 -7.55
C VAL A 87 -0.63 10.96 -6.10
N GLU A 88 -0.14 12.12 -5.70
CA GLU A 88 -0.34 12.69 -4.36
C GLU A 88 -1.83 12.92 -4.06
N ASP A 89 -2.55 13.57 -4.98
CA ASP A 89 -3.99 13.83 -4.85
C ASP A 89 -4.80 12.53 -4.81
N TYR A 90 -4.40 11.53 -5.60
CA TYR A 90 -4.99 10.21 -5.59
C TYR A 90 -4.84 9.53 -4.22
N ILE A 91 -3.62 9.51 -3.66
CA ILE A 91 -3.34 8.97 -2.33
C ILE A 91 -4.12 9.75 -1.26
N CYS A 92 -4.14 11.08 -1.35
CA CYS A 92 -4.91 11.94 -0.45
C CYS A 92 -6.39 11.56 -0.46
N ASN A 93 -6.98 11.27 -1.61
CA ASN A 93 -8.36 10.83 -1.70
C ASN A 93 -8.58 9.42 -1.13
N LEU A 94 -7.63 8.50 -1.28
CA LEU A 94 -7.69 7.19 -0.63
C LEU A 94 -7.74 7.30 0.90
N THR A 95 -7.08 8.28 1.51
CA THR A 95 -7.15 8.50 2.97
C THR A 95 -8.53 8.93 3.47
N LYS A 96 -9.39 9.44 2.58
CA LYS A 96 -10.73 9.95 2.91
C LYS A 96 -11.84 8.93 2.67
N THR A 97 -11.49 7.75 2.17
CA THR A 97 -12.45 6.69 1.83
C THR A 97 -12.22 5.49 2.71
N THR A 98 -13.26 4.68 2.88
CA THR A 98 -13.22 3.49 3.73
C THR A 98 -13.07 2.22 2.89
N LEU A 99 -12.56 1.16 3.50
CA LEU A 99 -12.57 -0.17 2.89
C LEU A 99 -13.92 -0.85 3.08
N ASP A 100 -14.32 -1.66 2.10
CA ASP A 100 -15.50 -2.50 2.21
C ASP A 100 -15.18 -3.72 3.09
N PHE A 101 -15.86 -3.84 4.22
CA PHE A 101 -15.66 -4.94 5.19
C PHE A 101 -16.26 -6.28 4.73
N SER A 102 -17.00 -6.31 3.62
CA SER A 102 -17.48 -7.56 3.01
C SER A 102 -16.38 -8.34 2.26
N LYS A 103 -15.19 -7.75 2.09
CA LYS A 103 -14.03 -8.34 1.43
C LYS A 103 -12.77 -8.28 2.33
N PRO A 104 -11.70 -9.01 2.01
CA PRO A 104 -10.42 -8.85 2.70
C PRO A 104 -9.98 -7.37 2.71
N LEU A 105 -9.52 -6.88 3.86
CA LEU A 105 -9.37 -5.45 4.14
C LEU A 105 -8.11 -4.82 3.52
N TRP A 106 -7.97 -4.91 2.20
CA TRP A 106 -6.90 -4.27 1.44
C TRP A 106 -7.32 -4.00 -0.01
N ASP A 107 -6.71 -3.01 -0.63
CA ASP A 107 -6.77 -2.78 -2.07
C ASP A 107 -5.43 -2.29 -2.64
N LEU A 108 -5.29 -2.47 -3.96
CA LEU A 108 -4.12 -2.17 -4.77
C LEU A 108 -4.55 -1.32 -5.96
N HIS A 109 -3.92 -0.17 -6.14
CA HIS A 109 -4.22 0.76 -7.21
C HIS A 109 -3.02 0.85 -8.15
N LEU A 110 -3.22 0.52 -9.42
CA LEU A 110 -2.16 0.52 -10.44
C LEU A 110 -2.25 1.80 -11.27
N LEU A 111 -1.43 2.78 -10.93
CA LEU A 111 -1.37 4.07 -11.61
C LEU A 111 -0.29 4.01 -12.69
N ASN A 112 -0.70 3.74 -13.93
CA ASN A 112 0.21 3.67 -15.09
C ASN A 112 0.62 5.06 -15.62
N VAL A 113 0.92 5.97 -14.71
CA VAL A 113 1.35 7.34 -14.99
C VAL A 113 2.85 7.49 -14.74
N LYS A 114 3.54 8.15 -15.67
CA LYS A 114 4.97 8.42 -15.56
C LYS A 114 5.19 9.61 -14.63
N THR A 115 5.84 9.38 -13.50
CA THR A 115 6.22 10.41 -12.52
C THR A 115 7.67 10.84 -12.75
N SER A 116 8.18 11.74 -11.91
CA SER A 116 9.58 12.15 -11.93
C SER A 116 10.56 10.99 -11.66
N ASP A 117 10.15 9.99 -10.87
CA ASP A 117 11.00 8.89 -10.38
C ASP A 117 10.63 7.50 -10.93
N ALA A 118 9.49 7.34 -11.61
CA ALA A 118 8.97 6.04 -12.05
C ALA A 118 8.15 6.10 -13.35
N GLU A 119 8.09 4.99 -14.10
CA GLU A 119 7.21 4.85 -15.27
C GLU A 119 5.77 4.50 -14.90
N ALA A 120 5.56 3.88 -13.74
CA ALA A 120 4.25 3.61 -13.15
C ALA A 120 4.37 3.43 -11.63
N VAL A 121 3.28 3.67 -10.91
CA VAL A 121 3.21 3.59 -9.45
C VAL A 121 2.11 2.61 -9.03
N ALA A 122 2.45 1.65 -8.16
CA ALA A 122 1.47 0.83 -7.47
C ALA A 122 1.25 1.38 -6.06
N VAL A 123 0.01 1.67 -5.68
CA VAL A 123 -0.37 2.12 -4.32
C VAL A 123 -1.11 1.00 -3.62
N PHE A 124 -0.68 0.63 -2.42
CA PHE A 124 -1.35 -0.35 -1.56
C PHE A 124 -1.94 0.36 -0.36
N ARG A 125 -3.20 0.07 -0.08
CA ARG A 125 -3.88 0.49 1.14
C ARG A 125 -4.37 -0.74 1.88
N ILE A 126 -4.00 -0.82 3.16
CA ILE A 126 -4.17 -2.00 3.98
C ILE A 126 -4.72 -1.55 5.33
N HIS A 127 -5.81 -2.17 5.79
CA HIS A 127 -6.34 -1.89 7.13
C HIS A 127 -5.34 -2.31 8.21
N HIS A 128 -5.16 -1.49 9.25
CA HIS A 128 -4.12 -1.68 10.28
C HIS A 128 -4.30 -2.99 11.08
N SER A 129 -5.48 -3.60 11.07
CA SER A 129 -5.71 -4.94 11.66
C SER A 129 -4.93 -6.07 10.95
N LEU A 130 -4.49 -5.86 9.71
CA LEU A 130 -3.72 -6.84 8.95
C LEU A 130 -2.22 -6.84 9.31
N GLY A 131 -1.72 -5.77 9.91
CA GLY A 131 -0.34 -5.67 10.36
C GLY A 131 0.13 -4.25 10.60
N ASP A 132 1.22 -4.12 11.37
CA ASP A 132 1.95 -2.87 11.52
C ASP A 132 2.86 -2.59 10.30
N GLY A 133 3.34 -1.34 10.18
CA GLY A 133 4.18 -0.92 9.06
C GLY A 133 5.46 -1.75 8.86
N THR A 134 6.07 -2.30 9.92
CA THR A 134 7.28 -3.13 9.81
C THR A 134 6.93 -4.50 9.24
N SER A 135 5.87 -5.12 9.76
CA SER A 135 5.35 -6.40 9.26
C SER A 135 4.93 -6.29 7.79
N LEU A 136 4.27 -5.20 7.42
CA LEU A 136 3.82 -4.95 6.05
C LEU A 136 4.98 -4.69 5.08
N MET A 137 6.00 -3.91 5.49
CA MET A 137 7.19 -3.71 4.67
C MET A 137 7.97 -5.03 4.47
N SER A 138 8.07 -5.85 5.52
CA SER A 138 8.71 -7.17 5.44
C SER A 138 7.95 -8.10 4.48
N LEU A 139 6.62 -8.10 4.54
CA LEU A 139 5.76 -8.84 3.62
C LEU A 139 5.95 -8.37 2.17
N LEU A 140 6.00 -7.06 1.94
CA LEU A 140 6.20 -6.50 0.62
C LEU A 140 7.53 -6.95 0.00
N LEU A 141 8.62 -6.90 0.78
CA LEU A 141 9.93 -7.39 0.37
C LEU A 141 9.91 -8.90 0.11
N ALA A 142 9.18 -9.67 0.92
CA ALA A 142 9.02 -11.11 0.73
C ALA A 142 8.18 -11.47 -0.52
N CYS A 143 7.28 -10.58 -0.96
CA CYS A 143 6.46 -10.76 -2.17
C CYS A 143 7.17 -10.34 -3.46
N THR A 144 8.31 -9.64 -3.36
CA THR A 144 9.05 -9.13 -4.52
C THR A 144 10.33 -9.92 -4.77
N ARG A 145 10.83 -9.90 -6.01
CA ARG A 145 12.05 -10.59 -6.44
C ARG A 145 12.96 -9.66 -7.21
N ARG A 146 14.26 -9.95 -7.23
CA ARG A 146 15.21 -9.18 -8.01
C ARG A 146 14.96 -9.41 -9.50
N ALA A 147 14.93 -8.32 -10.29
CA ALA A 147 14.80 -8.44 -11.75
C ALA A 147 15.94 -9.25 -12.39
N SER A 148 17.14 -9.27 -11.76
CA SER A 148 18.29 -10.06 -12.21
C SER A 148 18.29 -11.52 -11.73
N ASP A 149 17.50 -11.85 -10.71
CA ASP A 149 17.45 -13.16 -10.08
C ASP A 149 16.04 -13.42 -9.50
N PRO A 150 15.19 -14.19 -10.21
CA PRO A 150 13.81 -14.45 -9.81
C PRO A 150 13.63 -15.19 -8.48
N MET A 151 14.69 -15.79 -7.93
CA MET A 151 14.62 -16.52 -6.65
C MET A 151 15.12 -15.69 -5.47
N ALA A 152 15.88 -14.61 -5.73
CA ALA A 152 16.42 -13.76 -4.69
C ALA A 152 15.45 -12.63 -4.28
N LEU A 153 15.38 -12.37 -2.97
CA LEU A 153 14.70 -11.20 -2.40
C LEU A 153 15.37 -9.89 -2.83
N PRO A 154 14.63 -8.77 -2.91
CA PRO A 154 15.21 -7.47 -3.19
C PRO A 154 16.24 -7.08 -2.13
N SER A 155 17.30 -6.39 -2.57
CA SER A 155 18.27 -5.79 -1.65
C SER A 155 17.77 -4.40 -1.26
N VAL A 156 17.60 -4.17 0.04
CA VAL A 156 17.31 -2.83 0.56
C VAL A 156 18.65 -2.09 0.72
N PRO A 157 18.83 -0.88 0.17
CA PRO A 157 20.05 -0.12 0.38
C PRO A 157 20.22 0.14 1.88
N MET A 158 21.30 -0.39 2.47
CA MET A 158 21.67 -0.02 3.83
C MET A 158 22.06 1.46 3.82
N MET A 159 21.26 2.33 4.44
CA MET A 159 21.71 3.70 4.72
C MET A 159 22.97 3.59 5.59
N LYS A 160 24.13 3.87 5.01
CA LYS A 160 25.37 4.00 5.78
C LYS A 160 25.13 5.08 6.82
N LYS A 161 25.24 4.75 8.11
CA LYS A 161 25.31 5.75 9.18
C LYS A 161 26.49 6.67 8.83
N SER A 162 26.19 7.89 8.37
CA SER A 162 27.23 8.90 8.25
C SER A 162 27.79 9.15 9.64
N LYS A 163 29.10 8.98 9.83
CA LYS A 163 29.77 9.49 11.04
C LYS A 163 29.41 10.98 11.13
N SER A 164 28.77 11.38 12.22
CA SER A 164 28.46 12.77 12.50
C SER A 164 29.77 13.55 12.66
N SER A 165 30.25 14.17 11.59
CA SER A 165 31.11 15.35 11.70
C SER A 165 30.20 16.57 11.65
N ALA A 166 30.29 17.40 12.69
CA ALA A 166 29.58 18.65 12.84
C ALA A 166 29.59 19.47 11.53
N GLY A 167 28.40 19.88 11.10
CA GLY A 167 28.18 20.65 9.88
C GLY A 167 26.70 20.97 9.75
N SER A 168 26.28 22.01 10.46
CA SER A 168 24.92 22.54 10.48
C SER A 168 24.42 22.89 9.08
N GLY A 169 23.23 22.39 8.73
CA GLY A 169 22.32 23.05 7.79
C GLY A 169 22.23 22.44 6.39
N ARG A 170 21.36 21.42 6.19
CA ARG A 170 20.64 21.18 4.91
C ARG A 170 19.59 20.04 4.89
N TRP A 171 18.89 19.78 6.00
CA TRP A 171 17.91 18.66 6.07
C TRP A 171 16.46 19.09 6.32
N TRP A 172 16.17 20.40 6.39
CA TRP A 172 14.84 20.92 6.77
C TRP A 172 14.20 21.89 5.76
N LYS A 173 14.80 22.13 4.59
CA LYS A 173 14.18 22.96 3.55
C LYS A 173 13.42 22.10 2.54
N ALA A 174 12.27 21.58 2.97
CA ALA A 174 11.15 21.21 2.11
C ALA A 174 9.82 21.03 2.89
N PHE A 175 9.83 21.09 4.23
CA PHE A 175 8.62 20.98 5.06
C PHE A 175 8.03 22.32 5.54
N ARG A 176 8.48 23.47 5.00
CA ARG A 176 7.85 24.77 5.26
C ARG A 176 8.04 25.71 4.08
N GLN A 177 7.11 25.69 3.13
CA GLN A 177 6.60 26.91 2.50
C GLN A 177 5.31 26.59 1.74
N TYR A 178 4.32 27.49 1.88
CA TYR A 178 2.89 27.43 1.53
C TYR A 178 2.03 26.72 2.59
N SER A 179 1.16 27.39 3.36
CA SER A 179 0.49 28.71 3.25
C SER A 179 -0.15 29.08 4.60
N PRO A 180 -0.78 30.26 4.78
CA PRO A 180 -0.65 31.56 4.13
C PRO A 180 0.16 32.58 4.95
#